data_AF-A0A433ZT77-F1
#
_entry.id   AF-A0A433ZT77-F1
#
_cell.length_a   1.000
_cell.length_b   1.000
_cell.length_c   1.000
_cell.angle_alpha   90.00
_cell.angle_beta   90.00
_cell.angle_gamma   90.00
#
_symmetry.space_group_name_H-M   'P 1'
#
loop_
_entity.id
_entity.type
_entity.pdbx_description
1 polymer ?
#
loop_
_entity_poly.entity_id
_entity_poly.type
_entity_poly.pdbx_seq_one_letter_code
_entity_poly.pdbx_strand_id
1 'polypeptide(L)' 'MMRKNIQAIIFAHAEREYPRECCGVIAQKSRVVKYFLCRNIASTPEEHFVLSPEDYPW' A
#
# COMPACT_ATOMS: atom_id res chain seq x y z
N MET A 1 -1.17 -4.99 -16.95
CA MET A 1 -2.43 -4.29 -16.65
C MET A 1 -2.83 -4.60 -15.22
N MET A 2 -3.13 -3.57 -14.41
CA MET A 2 -3.53 -3.76 -13.01
C MET A 2 -4.94 -4.39 -12.96
N ARG A 3 -5.16 -5.38 -12.08
CA ARG A 3 -6.47 -6.03 -11.97
C ARG A 3 -7.46 -5.07 -11.29
N LYS A 4 -8.69 -4.96 -11.80
CA LYS A 4 -9.72 -4.03 -11.28
C LYS A 4 -10.00 -4.20 -9.77
N ASN A 5 -9.89 -5.43 -9.26
CA ASN A 5 -10.07 -5.71 -7.84
C ASN A 5 -8.96 -5.11 -6.95
N ILE A 6 -7.72 -5.07 -7.44
CA ILE A 6 -6.60 -4.46 -6.70
C ILE A 6 -6.75 -2.94 -6.65
N GLN A 7 -7.18 -2.32 -7.74
CA GLN A 7 -7.45 -0.87 -7.77
C GLN A 7 -8.51 -0.48 -6.73
N ALA A 8 -9.62 -1.21 -6.64
CA ALA A 8 -10.67 -0.93 -5.67
C ALA A 8 -10.15 -1.02 -4.22
N ILE A 9 -9.29 -2.00 -3.91
CA ILE A 9 -8.68 -2.14 -2.59
C ILE A 9 -7.73 -0.97 -2.30
N ILE A 10 -6.95 -0.51 -3.29
CA ILE A 10 -6.06 0.64 -3.15
C ILE A 10 -6.86 1.92 -2.87
N PHE A 11 -7.96 2.16 -3.58
CA PHE A 11 -8.80 3.33 -3.33
C PHE A 11 -9.43 3.31 -1.93
N ALA A 12 -9.95 2.16 -1.50
CA ALA A 12 -10.46 2.01 -0.14
C ALA A 12 -9.37 2.20 0.93
N HIS A 13 -8.12 1.84 0.63
CA HIS A 13 -6.99 2.11 1.51
C HIS A 13 -6.68 3.61 1.56
N ALA A 14 -6.66 4.28 0.41
CA ALA A 14 -6.42 5.71 0.32
C ALA A 14 -7.44 6.54 1.10
N GLU A 15 -8.73 6.16 1.03
CA GLU A 15 -9.79 6.79 1.82
C GLU A 15 -9.59 6.64 3.33
N ARG A 16 -9.02 5.51 3.78
CA ARG A 16 -8.78 5.21 5.20
C ARG A 16 -7.56 5.92 5.76
N GLU A 17 -6.54 6.13 4.94
CA GLU A 17 -5.31 6.80 5.38
C GLU A 17 -5.44 8.32 5.38
N TYR A 18 -6.43 8.90 4.69
CA TYR A 18 -6.64 10.35 4.66
C TYR A 18 -6.75 10.94 6.08
N PRO A 19 -5.98 12.02 6.40
CA PRO A 19 -5.22 12.89 5.50
C PRO A 19 -3.76 12.46 5.22
N ARG A 20 -3.30 11.35 5.78
CA ARG A 20 -1.93 10.86 5.59
C ARG A 20 -1.74 10.27 4.19
N GLU A 21 -0.50 10.23 3.73
CA GLU A 21 -0.17 9.59 2.47
C GLU A 21 -0.40 8.06 2.54
N CYS A 22 -1.20 7.55 1.62
CA CYS A 22 -1.45 6.11 1.48
C CYS A 22 -0.29 5.43 0.73
N CYS A 23 0.35 4.45 1.36
CA CYS A 23 1.43 3.67 0.76
C CYS A 23 1.16 2.16 0.82
N GLY A 24 1.80 1.38 -0.05
CA GLY A 24 1.58 -0.07 -0.08
C GLY A 24 2.34 -0.78 -1.18
N VAL A 25 2.37 -2.11 -1.11
CA VAL A 25 3.12 -2.96 -2.04
C VAL A 25 2.17 -3.90 -2.78
N ILE A 26 2.34 -4.00 -4.10
CA ILE A 26 1.71 -5.08 -4.89
C ILE A 26 2.79 -6.12 -5.18
N ALA A 27 2.64 -7.31 -4.59
CA ALA A 27 3.52 -8.44 -4.87
C ALA A 27 2.86 -9.39 -5.86
N GLN A 28 3.65 -9.89 -6.82
CA GLN A 28 3.22 -10.95 -7.72
C GLN A 28 4.15 -12.15 -7.62
N LYS A 29 3.58 -13.33 -7.37
CA LYS A 29 4.27 -14.62 -7.44
C LYS A 29 3.49 -15.55 -8.37
N SER A 30 4.04 -15.82 -9.55
CA SER A 30 3.36 -16.57 -10.61
C SER A 30 2.00 -15.91 -10.96
N ARG A 31 0.88 -16.63 -10.81
CA ARG A 31 -0.48 -16.14 -11.10
C ARG A 31 -1.13 -15.39 -9.93
N VAL A 32 -0.52 -15.46 -8.75
CA VAL A 32 -1.04 -14.84 -7.52
C VAL A 32 -0.52 -13.42 -7.44
N VAL A 33 -1.45 -12.47 -7.29
CA VAL A 33 -1.16 -11.06 -7.04
C VAL A 33 -1.80 -10.70 -5.71
N LYS A 34 -1.02 -10.15 -4.79
CA LYS A 34 -1.47 -9.71 -3.48
C LYS A 34 -1.10 -8.25 -3.27
N TYR A 35 -2.05 -7.49 -2.74
CA TYR A 35 -1.81 -6.13 -2.28
C TYR A 35 -1.60 -6.15 -0.76
N PHE A 36 -0.57 -5.45 -0.31
CA PHE A 36 -0.22 -5.22 1.09
C PHE A 36 -0.42 -3.73 1.38
N LEU A 37 -1.40 -3.46 2.23
CA LEU A 37 -1.61 -2.13 2.80
C LEU A 37 -0.50 -1.88 3.82
N CYS A 38 0.24 -0.79 3.65
CA CYS A 38 1.39 -0.46 4.50
C CYS A 38 1.17 0.90 5.15
N ARG A 39 1.60 1.03 6.39
CA ARG A 39 1.67 2.31 7.10
C ARG A 39 2.88 3.10 6.62
N ASN A 40 2.68 4.40 6.43
CA ASN A 40 3.78 5.34 6.24
C ASN A 40 4.40 5.66 7.62
N ILE A 41 5.63 5.21 7.84
CA ILE A 41 6.40 5.44 9.08
C ILE A 41 7.50 6.51 8.90
N ALA A 42 7.43 7.30 7.84
CA ALA A 42 8.33 8.43 7.65
C ALA A 42 8.17 9.45 8.78
N SER A 43 9.29 10.04 9.23
CA SER A 43 9.28 11.14 10.19
C SER A 43 8.70 12.43 9.60
N THR A 44 8.75 12.58 8.26
CA THR A 44 8.13 13.67 7.50
C THR A 44 7.17 13.11 6.43
N PRO A 45 5.97 12.64 6.84
CA PRO A 45 5.06 11.87 5.99
C PRO A 45 4.37 12.66 4.88
N GLU A 46 4.52 13.99 4.86
CA GLU A 46 4.02 14.88 3.80
C GLU A 46 5.05 15.07 2.66
N GLU A 47 6.33 14.73 2.88
CA GLU A 47 7.40 14.89 1.89
C GLU A 47 7.77 13.57 1.21
N HIS A 48 7.71 12.47 1.96
CA HIS A 48 8.01 11.13 1.48
C HIS A 48 7.31 10.06 2.31
N PHE A 49 7.40 8.81 1.85
CA PHE A 49 6.96 7.66 2.62
C PHE A 49 8.09 6.68 2.91
N VAL A 50 7.98 6.05 4.08
CA VAL A 50 8.77 4.88 4.45
C VAL A 50 7.78 3.78 4.78
N LEU A 51 7.87 2.64 4.09
CA LEU A 51 6.99 1.51 4.34
C LEU A 51 7.38 0.83 5.66
N SER A 52 6.41 0.54 6.53
CA SER A 52 6.64 -0.29 7.71
C SER A 52 7.02 -1.73 7.32
N PRO A 53 8.22 -2.24 7.68
CA PRO A 53 8.66 -3.59 7.32
C PRO A 53 7.72 -4.71 7.78
N GLU A 54 6.97 -4.46 8.86
CA GLU A 54 6.00 -5.40 9.41
C GLU A 54 4.76 -5.61 8.53
N ASP A 55 4.47 -4.67 7.62
CA ASP A 55 3.22 -4.68 6.85
C ASP A 55 3.33 -5.47 5.52
N TYR A 56 4.55 -5.85 5.13
CA TYR A 56 4.83 -6.70 3.98
C TYR A 56 5.76 -7.87 4.33
N PRO A 57 5.39 -8.71 5.32
CA PRO A 57 6.20 -9.88 5.66
C PRO A 57 6.15 -10.86 4.48
N TRP A 58 7.31 -11.09 3.89
CA TRP A 58 7.49 -12.07 2.83
C TRP A 58 7.77 -13.46 3.40
#